data_AF-A0A1I1R867-F1
#
_entry.id   AF-A0A1I1R867-F1
#
_cell.length_a   1.000
_cell.length_b   1.000
_cell.length_c   1.000
_cell.angle_alpha   90.00
_cell.angle_beta   90.00
_cell.angle_gamma   90.00
#
_symmetry.space_group_name_H-M   'P 1'
#
loop_
_entity.id
_entity.type
_entity.pdbx_description
1 polymer ?
#
loop_
_entity_poly.entity_id
_entity_poly.type
_entity_poly.pdbx_seq_one_letter_code
_entity_poly.pdbx_strand_id
1 'polypeptide(L)'
;MNKLLAFFFIIMNSVLVQAQTYKEWVKKADSCYSATNYKTAVNYYTKAFKIKQKDSKDLYNAGCAASLAEKNKKAFKWLDLAIDNGYENIDRMKIDNDLKSLHNTKEWEKTIGKLQKKVDSIGVRYDKTMEKELLDIYTEDQGIRVEFMKIYKDPNSSKSKIDSIGKIMNKKDSINLVTVMKILDEKGWVGKDVVGTQGNQTLFLVIQHSPLKYQQKYLPMMREAVKKGNANISNLAYLEDRVALREGRKQIYGSQSAKNRKTNKWYFSPMIDPDNVDKRRAEVGLGTMKEYAAKMNIDWNLEAYKKELPELEKLENIKE
;
A
#
# COMPACT_ATOMS: atom_id res chain seq x y z
N MET A 1 42.96 -67.80 3.36
CA MET A 1 42.46 -66.72 4.26
C MET A 1 43.49 -65.60 4.19
N ASN A 2 43.26 -64.37 3.74
CA ASN A 2 42.08 -63.53 3.58
C ASN A 2 42.23 -62.62 2.34
N LYS A 3 41.13 -62.34 1.64
CA LYS A 3 41.06 -61.35 0.55
C LYS A 3 40.82 -59.96 1.15
N LEU A 4 41.65 -58.97 0.83
CA LEU A 4 41.37 -57.55 1.09
C LEU A 4 40.44 -57.01 -0.02
N LEU A 5 39.24 -56.55 0.35
CA LEU A 5 38.42 -55.67 -0.47
C LEU A 5 38.73 -54.22 -0.09
N ALA A 6 39.19 -53.42 -1.05
CA ALA A 6 39.25 -51.98 -0.91
C ALA A 6 37.94 -51.36 -1.45
N PHE A 7 37.16 -50.73 -0.57
CA PHE A 7 35.99 -49.95 -0.95
C PHE A 7 36.38 -48.48 -1.10
N PHE A 8 36.27 -47.94 -2.31
CA PHE A 8 36.37 -46.51 -2.58
C PHE A 8 35.01 -45.86 -2.30
N PHE A 9 34.95 -44.97 -1.31
CA PHE A 9 33.76 -44.16 -1.04
C PHE A 9 33.84 -42.86 -1.84
N ILE A 10 33.00 -42.73 -2.87
CA ILE A 10 32.82 -41.47 -3.61
C ILE A 10 31.81 -40.61 -2.84
N ILE A 11 32.27 -39.53 -2.23
CA ILE A 11 31.41 -38.53 -1.58
C ILE A 11 30.88 -37.58 -2.67
N MET A 12 29.63 -37.76 -3.10
CA MET A 12 28.92 -36.77 -3.92
C MET A 12 28.54 -35.57 -3.05
N ASN A 13 29.25 -34.44 -3.22
CA ASN A 13 28.80 -33.15 -2.71
C ASN A 13 27.61 -32.66 -3.56
N SER A 14 26.39 -32.87 -3.08
CA SER A 14 25.19 -32.24 -3.64
C SER A 14 25.11 -30.78 -3.16
N VAL A 15 25.56 -29.85 -4.00
CA VAL A 15 25.28 -28.41 -3.81
C VAL A 15 23.80 -28.20 -4.10
N LEU A 16 22.99 -28.03 -3.06
CA LEU A 16 21.60 -27.59 -3.19
C LEU A 16 21.58 -26.14 -3.68
N VAL A 17 21.40 -25.95 -4.98
CA VAL A 17 21.10 -24.62 -5.55
C VAL A 17 19.69 -24.25 -5.12
N GLN A 18 19.58 -23.36 -4.13
CA GLN A 18 18.28 -22.83 -3.72
C GLN A 18 17.76 -21.92 -4.84
N ALA A 19 16.77 -22.41 -5.59
CA ALA A 19 16.16 -21.66 -6.68
C ALA A 19 15.44 -20.42 -6.09
N GLN A 20 15.89 -19.23 -6.49
CA GLN A 20 15.29 -18.00 -6.00
C GLN A 20 13.83 -17.87 -6.47
N THR A 21 12.96 -17.49 -5.54
CA THR A 21 11.53 -17.42 -5.81
C THR A 21 11.15 -16.13 -6.57
N TYR A 22 9.96 -16.13 -7.18
CA TYR A 22 9.38 -14.93 -7.80
C TYR A 22 9.44 -13.71 -6.86
N LYS A 23 8.97 -13.88 -5.62
CA LYS A 23 8.88 -12.81 -4.62
C LYS A 23 10.25 -12.28 -4.22
N GLU A 24 11.26 -13.14 -4.13
CA GLU A 24 12.63 -12.73 -3.83
C GLU A 24 13.23 -11.86 -4.94
N TRP A 25 12.99 -12.22 -6.21
CA TRP A 25 13.45 -11.41 -7.34
C TRP A 25 12.74 -10.05 -7.39
N VAL A 26 11.42 -10.01 -7.16
CA VAL A 26 10.66 -8.76 -7.07
C VAL A 26 11.20 -7.89 -5.94
N LYS A 27 11.40 -8.44 -4.74
CA LYS A 27 11.97 -7.69 -3.60
C LYS A 27 13.35 -7.09 -3.90
N LYS A 28 14.23 -7.84 -4.58
CA LYS A 28 15.52 -7.32 -5.03
C LYS A 28 15.35 -6.20 -6.05
N ALA A 29 14.40 -6.32 -6.96
CA ALA A 29 14.09 -5.29 -7.94
C ALA A 29 13.60 -4.00 -7.27
N ASP A 30 12.63 -4.09 -6.35
CA ASP A 30 12.08 -2.96 -5.59
C ASP A 30 13.14 -2.26 -4.74
N SER A 31 14.06 -3.04 -4.15
CA SER A 31 15.19 -2.49 -3.40
C SER A 31 16.14 -1.70 -4.31
N CYS A 32 16.47 -2.23 -5.48
CA CYS A 32 17.30 -1.51 -6.45
C CYS A 32 16.58 -0.27 -7.00
N TYR A 33 15.28 -0.35 -7.22
CA TYR A 33 14.45 0.78 -7.64
C TYR A 33 14.52 1.92 -6.64
N SER A 34 14.31 1.60 -5.37
CA SER A 34 14.34 2.57 -4.26
C SER A 34 15.74 3.20 -4.09
N ALA A 35 16.79 2.45 -4.41
CA ALA A 35 18.18 2.91 -4.43
C ALA A 35 18.59 3.56 -5.76
N THR A 36 17.62 3.97 -6.60
CA THR A 36 17.80 4.60 -7.93
C THR A 36 18.64 3.80 -8.94
N ASN A 37 18.90 2.52 -8.67
CA ASN A 37 19.64 1.61 -9.54
C ASN A 37 18.70 0.91 -10.53
N TYR A 38 18.09 1.69 -11.41
CA TYR A 38 16.99 1.25 -12.28
C TYR A 38 17.41 0.16 -13.27
N LYS A 39 18.62 0.22 -13.82
CA LYS A 39 19.14 -0.82 -14.74
C LYS A 39 19.21 -2.19 -14.05
N THR A 40 19.63 -2.21 -12.78
CA THR A 40 19.69 -3.44 -11.98
C THR A 40 18.29 -3.90 -11.55
N ALA A 41 17.41 -2.96 -11.17
CA ALA A 41 16.01 -3.26 -10.89
C ALA A 41 15.33 -3.97 -12.07
N VAL A 42 15.50 -3.44 -13.29
CA VAL A 42 15.00 -4.06 -14.52
C VAL A 42 15.55 -5.48 -14.71
N ASN A 43 16.82 -5.73 -14.39
CA ASN A 43 17.40 -7.07 -14.51
C ASN A 43 16.75 -8.04 -13.52
N TYR A 44 16.48 -7.62 -12.29
CA TYR A 44 15.80 -8.45 -11.29
C TYR A 44 14.33 -8.69 -11.63
N TYR A 45 13.57 -7.68 -12.07
CA TYR A 45 12.22 -7.89 -12.60
C TYR A 45 12.21 -8.87 -13.78
N THR A 46 13.21 -8.79 -14.66
CA THR A 46 13.33 -9.75 -15.78
C THR A 46 13.50 -11.18 -15.28
N LYS A 47 14.24 -11.40 -14.20
CA LYS A 47 14.39 -12.72 -13.58
C LYS A 47 13.09 -13.16 -12.91
N ALA A 48 12.41 -12.28 -12.16
CA ALA A 48 11.10 -12.56 -11.58
C ALA A 48 10.09 -13.01 -12.66
N PHE A 49 10.03 -12.28 -13.76
CA PHE A 49 9.10 -12.52 -14.85
C PHE A 49 9.43 -13.74 -15.71
N LYS A 50 10.61 -14.35 -15.57
CA LYS A 50 10.82 -15.71 -16.11
C LYS A 50 10.06 -16.78 -15.32
N ILE A 51 9.70 -16.50 -14.06
CA ILE A 51 8.98 -17.43 -13.17
C ILE A 51 7.47 -17.20 -13.27
N LYS A 52 7.02 -15.93 -13.17
CA LYS A 52 5.59 -15.57 -13.19
C LYS A 52 5.40 -14.17 -13.76
N GLN A 53 4.41 -13.97 -14.62
CA GLN A 53 4.03 -12.66 -15.20
C GLN A 53 2.52 -12.44 -15.09
N LYS A 54 2.02 -12.30 -13.86
CA LYS A 54 0.57 -12.13 -13.63
C LYS A 54 0.20 -11.00 -12.69
N ASP A 55 1.15 -10.47 -11.92
CA ASP A 55 0.86 -9.39 -10.98
C ASP A 55 0.94 -8.05 -11.71
N SER A 56 -0.21 -7.38 -11.87
CA SER A 56 -0.30 -6.13 -12.61
C SER A 56 0.47 -4.99 -11.94
N LYS A 57 0.64 -5.00 -10.61
CA LYS A 57 1.39 -3.97 -9.89
C LYS A 57 2.89 -4.17 -10.10
N ASP A 58 3.38 -5.41 -9.99
CA ASP A 58 4.79 -5.71 -10.24
C ASP A 58 5.16 -5.38 -11.70
N LEU A 59 4.29 -5.71 -12.66
CA LEU A 59 4.46 -5.37 -14.07
C LEU A 59 4.48 -3.85 -14.30
N TYR A 60 3.61 -3.10 -13.64
CA TYR A 60 3.59 -1.63 -13.71
C TYR A 60 4.89 -1.03 -13.15
N ASN A 61 5.31 -1.44 -11.95
CA ASN A 61 6.54 -0.97 -11.32
C ASN A 61 7.78 -1.30 -12.17
N ALA A 62 7.80 -2.48 -12.79
CA ALA A 62 8.85 -2.85 -13.73
C ALA A 62 8.85 -1.95 -14.98
N GLY A 63 7.67 -1.57 -15.48
CA GLY A 63 7.48 -0.58 -16.54
C GLY A 63 8.11 0.77 -16.17
N CYS A 64 7.83 1.29 -14.98
CA CYS A 64 8.45 2.51 -14.44
C CYS A 64 9.98 2.37 -14.35
N ALA A 65 10.47 1.25 -13.81
CA ALA A 65 11.91 0.98 -13.70
C ALA A 65 12.60 0.95 -15.07
N ALA A 66 11.93 0.39 -16.08
CA ALA A 66 12.44 0.35 -17.44
C ALA A 66 12.43 1.72 -18.11
N SER A 67 11.41 2.54 -17.85
CA SER A 67 11.34 3.93 -18.33
C SER A 67 12.50 4.77 -17.76
N LEU A 68 12.70 4.73 -16.44
CA LEU A 68 13.80 5.42 -15.76
C LEU A 68 15.20 4.87 -16.15
N ALA A 69 15.27 3.62 -16.62
CA ALA A 69 16.48 3.02 -17.16
C ALA A 69 16.67 3.26 -18.66
N GLU A 70 15.84 4.10 -19.29
CA GLU A 70 15.83 4.43 -20.73
C GLU A 70 15.64 3.20 -21.64
N LYS A 71 14.95 2.17 -21.13
CA LYS A 71 14.63 0.93 -21.85
C LYS A 71 13.19 0.97 -22.39
N ASN A 72 12.87 1.97 -23.21
CA ASN A 72 11.51 2.31 -23.63
C ASN A 72 10.71 1.13 -24.20
N LYS A 73 11.29 0.33 -25.11
CA LYS A 73 10.62 -0.88 -25.67
C LYS A 73 10.19 -1.86 -24.59
N LYS A 74 11.00 -2.00 -23.54
CA LYS A 74 10.75 -2.90 -22.42
C LYS A 74 9.74 -2.30 -21.44
N ALA A 75 9.80 -0.99 -21.24
CA ALA A 75 8.82 -0.24 -20.45
C ALA A 75 7.41 -0.45 -21.04
N PHE A 76 7.21 -0.14 -22.32
CA PHE A 76 5.91 -0.35 -22.98
C PHE A 76 5.43 -1.81 -22.93
N LYS A 77 6.32 -2.77 -23.17
CA LYS A 77 5.97 -4.20 -23.05
C LYS A 77 5.41 -4.55 -21.67
N TRP A 78 6.04 -4.06 -20.60
CA TRP A 78 5.60 -4.36 -19.24
C TRP A 78 4.37 -3.55 -18.82
N LEU A 79 4.23 -2.30 -19.27
CA LEU A 79 3.01 -1.51 -19.06
C LEU A 79 1.81 -2.15 -19.77
N ASP A 80 1.97 -2.60 -21.01
CA ASP A 80 0.92 -3.32 -21.75
C ASP A 80 0.51 -4.62 -21.06
N LEU A 81 1.50 -5.38 -20.57
CA LEU A 81 1.25 -6.58 -19.78
C LEU A 81 0.55 -6.26 -18.45
N ALA A 82 0.90 -5.15 -17.79
CA ALA A 82 0.23 -4.71 -16.58
C ALA A 82 -1.26 -4.45 -16.87
N ILE A 83 -1.55 -3.72 -17.96
CA ILE A 83 -2.92 -3.46 -18.41
C ILE A 83 -3.65 -4.79 -18.67
N ASP A 84 -3.04 -5.72 -19.42
CA ASP A 84 -3.65 -7.02 -19.72
C ASP A 84 -3.97 -7.83 -18.44
N ASN A 85 -3.11 -7.73 -17.43
CA ASN A 85 -3.27 -8.39 -16.13
C ASN A 85 -4.11 -7.59 -15.12
N GLY A 86 -4.81 -6.52 -15.54
CA GLY A 86 -5.79 -5.82 -14.71
C GLY A 86 -5.26 -4.56 -14.01
N TYR A 87 -4.23 -3.92 -14.53
CA TYR A 87 -3.91 -2.54 -14.16
C TYR A 87 -4.96 -1.60 -14.77
N GLU A 88 -5.54 -0.73 -13.94
CA GLU A 88 -6.69 0.10 -14.29
C GLU A 88 -6.50 1.59 -13.93
N ASN A 89 -5.44 1.96 -13.20
CA ASN A 89 -5.27 3.33 -12.69
C ASN A 89 -4.68 4.27 -13.76
N ILE A 90 -5.54 4.72 -14.67
CA ILE A 90 -5.14 5.59 -15.78
C ILE A 90 -4.62 6.96 -15.32
N ASP A 91 -5.22 7.53 -14.28
CA ASP A 91 -4.82 8.83 -13.76
C ASP A 91 -3.41 8.78 -13.19
N ARG A 92 -3.09 7.72 -12.41
CA ARG A 92 -1.74 7.49 -11.94
C ARG A 92 -0.75 7.37 -13.09
N MET A 93 -1.06 6.55 -14.09
CA MET A 93 -0.16 6.35 -15.24
C MET A 93 0.14 7.68 -15.97
N LYS A 94 -0.87 8.55 -16.15
CA LYS A 94 -0.71 9.85 -16.83
C LYS A 94 0.13 10.87 -16.07
N ILE A 95 0.17 10.81 -14.73
CA ILE A 95 0.90 11.77 -13.89
C ILE A 95 2.20 11.20 -13.31
N ASP A 96 2.49 9.91 -13.53
CA ASP A 96 3.66 9.26 -12.95
C ASP A 96 4.94 9.84 -13.55
N ASN A 97 5.73 10.52 -12.72
CA ASN A 97 6.98 11.14 -13.16
C ASN A 97 7.97 10.12 -13.72
N ASP A 98 7.88 8.86 -13.28
CA ASP A 98 8.74 7.77 -13.74
C ASP A 98 8.50 7.43 -15.22
N LEU A 99 7.33 7.80 -15.75
CA LEU A 99 6.91 7.56 -17.14
C LEU A 99 6.99 8.81 -18.02
N LYS A 100 7.40 9.95 -17.47
CA LYS A 100 7.40 11.25 -18.17
C LYS A 100 8.17 11.23 -19.50
N SER A 101 9.26 10.48 -19.58
CA SER A 101 10.07 10.33 -20.81
C SER A 101 9.31 9.63 -21.94
N LEU A 102 8.24 8.90 -21.62
CA LEU A 102 7.41 8.17 -22.59
C LEU A 102 6.24 9.00 -23.13
N HIS A 103 5.80 10.06 -22.43
CA HIS A 103 4.52 10.74 -22.70
C HIS A 103 4.36 11.29 -24.13
N ASN A 104 5.47 11.63 -24.79
CA ASN A 104 5.48 12.25 -26.11
C ASN A 104 5.74 11.25 -27.26
N THR A 105 5.56 9.95 -27.04
CA THR A 105 5.76 8.92 -28.08
C THR A 105 4.44 8.36 -28.60
N LYS A 106 4.43 7.85 -29.84
CA LYS A 106 3.24 7.20 -30.44
C LYS A 106 2.84 5.94 -29.66
N GLU A 107 3.81 5.21 -29.12
CA GLU A 107 3.57 4.03 -28.29
C GLU A 107 2.84 4.38 -26.98
N TRP A 108 3.09 5.57 -26.43
CA TRP A 108 2.38 6.06 -25.26
C TRP A 108 0.91 6.28 -25.54
N GLU A 109 0.58 6.99 -26.62
CA GLU A 109 -0.81 7.19 -27.05
C GLU A 109 -1.54 5.84 -27.22
N LYS A 110 -0.86 4.85 -27.81
CA LYS A 110 -1.40 3.49 -27.96
C LYS A 110 -1.64 2.80 -26.61
N THR A 111 -0.66 2.87 -25.70
CA THR A 111 -0.73 2.23 -24.37
C THR A 111 -1.83 2.86 -23.53
N ILE A 112 -1.92 4.20 -23.50
CA ILE A 112 -2.98 4.93 -22.80
C ILE A 112 -4.35 4.68 -23.43
N GLY A 113 -4.44 4.64 -24.76
CA GLY A 113 -5.68 4.27 -25.45
C GLY A 113 -6.17 2.86 -25.12
N LYS A 114 -5.24 1.90 -24.97
CA LYS A 114 -5.54 0.54 -24.52
C LYS A 114 -6.08 0.53 -23.07
N LEU A 115 -5.40 1.25 -22.18
CA LEU A 115 -5.84 1.37 -20.78
C LEU A 115 -7.20 2.04 -20.67
N GLN A 116 -7.41 3.16 -21.39
CA GLN A 116 -8.69 3.87 -21.41
C GLN A 116 -9.82 2.95 -21.86
N LYS A 117 -9.66 2.22 -22.97
CA LYS A 117 -10.67 1.25 -23.43
C LYS A 117 -10.98 0.18 -22.39
N LYS A 118 -9.96 -0.30 -21.67
CA LYS A 118 -10.16 -1.29 -20.61
C LYS A 118 -10.95 -0.69 -19.45
N VAL A 119 -10.56 0.48 -18.97
CA VAL A 119 -11.27 1.22 -17.91
C VAL A 119 -12.71 1.50 -18.30
N ASP A 120 -12.95 1.98 -19.52
CA ASP A 120 -14.29 2.25 -20.04
C ASP A 120 -15.12 0.96 -20.07
N SER A 121 -14.54 -0.15 -20.54
CA SER A 121 -15.24 -1.44 -20.64
C SER A 121 -15.68 -2.01 -19.28
N ILE A 122 -14.85 -1.82 -18.25
CA ILE A 122 -15.18 -2.23 -16.88
C ILE A 122 -16.23 -1.26 -16.32
N GLY A 123 -16.06 0.03 -16.62
CA GLY A 123 -16.93 1.10 -16.15
C GLY A 123 -18.36 1.07 -16.67
N VAL A 124 -18.66 0.38 -17.78
CA VAL A 124 -20.05 0.23 -18.29
C VAL A 124 -20.99 -0.37 -17.25
N ARG A 125 -20.47 -1.21 -16.34
CA ARG A 125 -21.27 -1.90 -15.31
C ARG A 125 -21.42 -1.12 -14.01
N TYR A 126 -20.75 0.02 -13.90
CA TYR A 126 -20.73 0.79 -12.67
C TYR A 126 -22.03 1.57 -12.48
N ASP A 127 -22.39 1.79 -11.22
CA ASP A 127 -23.33 2.86 -10.89
C ASP A 127 -22.59 4.19 -11.10
N LYS A 128 -22.76 4.79 -12.27
CA LYS A 128 -22.04 6.01 -12.68
C LYS A 128 -22.32 7.20 -11.78
N THR A 129 -23.51 7.28 -11.21
CA THR A 129 -23.86 8.36 -10.28
C THR A 129 -23.09 8.18 -8.97
N MET A 130 -23.11 6.97 -8.41
CA MET A 130 -22.40 6.66 -7.18
C MET A 130 -20.88 6.72 -7.34
N GLU A 131 -20.35 6.22 -8.46
CA GLU A 131 -18.93 6.33 -8.81
C GLU A 131 -18.51 7.81 -8.80
N LYS A 132 -19.23 8.67 -9.54
CA LYS A 132 -18.91 10.10 -9.59
C LYS A 132 -18.96 10.73 -8.21
N GLU A 133 -20.00 10.45 -7.42
CA GLU A 133 -20.14 10.97 -6.05
C GLU A 133 -18.94 10.58 -5.17
N LEU A 134 -18.49 9.32 -5.23
CA LEU A 134 -17.32 8.85 -4.47
C LEU A 134 -15.99 9.41 -4.99
N LEU A 135 -15.88 9.72 -6.29
CA LEU A 135 -14.70 10.38 -6.86
C LEU A 135 -14.61 11.86 -6.45
N ASP A 136 -15.74 12.56 -6.39
CA ASP A 136 -15.81 13.94 -5.91
C ASP A 136 -15.41 13.98 -4.41
N ILE A 137 -15.96 13.07 -3.59
CA ILE A 137 -15.57 12.92 -2.17
C ILE A 137 -14.09 12.60 -2.02
N TYR A 138 -13.53 11.71 -2.85
CA TYR A 138 -12.09 11.39 -2.81
C TYR A 138 -11.24 12.64 -3.02
N THR A 139 -11.59 13.43 -4.03
CA THR A 139 -10.88 14.66 -4.40
C THR A 139 -10.92 15.65 -3.24
N GLU A 140 -12.08 15.80 -2.59
CA GLU A 140 -12.22 16.68 -1.44
C GLU A 140 -11.46 16.19 -0.20
N ASP A 141 -11.55 14.90 0.12
CA ASP A 141 -10.91 14.26 1.28
C ASP A 141 -9.38 14.30 1.17
N GLN A 142 -8.84 13.95 -0.01
CA GLN A 142 -7.39 13.92 -0.22
C GLN A 142 -6.82 15.32 -0.51
N GLY A 143 -7.55 16.16 -1.24
CA GLY A 143 -7.10 17.51 -1.60
C GLY A 143 -6.79 18.38 -0.38
N ILE A 144 -7.68 18.40 0.61
CA ILE A 144 -7.46 19.18 1.84
C ILE A 144 -6.28 18.63 2.68
N ARG A 145 -6.03 17.31 2.63
CA ARG A 145 -4.90 16.68 3.32
C ARG A 145 -3.57 17.04 2.68
N VAL A 146 -3.51 17.14 1.37
CA VAL A 146 -2.31 17.61 0.66
C VAL A 146 -1.97 19.05 1.07
N GLU A 147 -2.98 19.93 1.11
CA GLU A 147 -2.80 21.32 1.56
C GLU A 147 -2.39 21.39 3.04
N PHE A 148 -3.08 20.64 3.91
CA PHE A 148 -2.73 20.51 5.32
C PHE A 148 -1.27 20.11 5.49
N MET A 149 -0.81 19.07 4.79
CA MET A 149 0.57 18.58 4.90
C MET A 149 1.59 19.58 4.39
N LYS A 150 1.27 20.37 3.36
CA LYS A 150 2.13 21.46 2.88
C LYS A 150 2.31 22.54 3.95
N ILE A 151 1.22 22.95 4.61
CA ILE A 151 1.26 23.95 5.69
C ILE A 151 1.96 23.36 6.93
N TYR A 152 1.66 22.11 7.30
CA TYR A 152 2.22 21.45 8.48
C TYR A 152 3.73 21.25 8.40
N LYS A 153 4.26 20.98 7.20
CA LYS A 153 5.70 20.78 6.97
C LYS A 153 6.50 22.07 6.77
N ASP A 154 5.83 23.19 6.53
CA ASP A 154 6.49 24.48 6.36
C ASP A 154 6.96 25.02 7.74
N PRO A 155 8.28 25.18 7.97
CA PRO A 155 8.79 25.66 9.26
C PRO A 155 8.35 27.09 9.61
N ASN A 156 7.90 27.87 8.62
CA ASN A 156 7.43 29.24 8.82
C ASN A 156 5.92 29.33 9.07
N SER A 157 5.18 28.21 9.00
CA SER A 157 3.74 28.23 9.19
C SER A 157 3.36 28.40 10.66
N SER A 158 2.51 29.39 10.94
CA SER A 158 2.03 29.66 12.29
C SER A 158 1.07 28.58 12.78
N LYS A 159 1.04 28.36 14.10
CA LYS A 159 0.09 27.43 14.75
C LYS A 159 -1.37 27.73 14.37
N SER A 160 -1.75 29.01 14.34
CA SER A 160 -3.10 29.44 13.95
C SER A 160 -3.47 29.01 12.53
N LYS A 161 -2.51 29.05 11.59
CA LYS A 161 -2.71 28.60 10.21
C LYS A 161 -2.94 27.09 10.16
N ILE A 162 -2.12 26.30 10.89
CA ILE A 162 -2.26 24.84 11.01
C ILE A 162 -3.63 24.49 11.62
N ASP A 163 -4.03 25.17 12.69
CA ASP A 163 -5.31 24.94 13.37
C ASP A 163 -6.50 25.28 12.43
N SER A 164 -6.38 26.36 11.65
CA SER A 164 -7.43 26.79 10.72
C SER A 164 -7.65 25.78 9.59
N ILE A 165 -6.57 25.32 8.93
CA ILE A 165 -6.69 24.30 7.89
C ILE A 165 -7.17 22.96 8.47
N GLY A 166 -6.76 22.61 9.70
CA GLY A 166 -7.27 21.44 10.41
C GLY A 166 -8.78 21.49 10.67
N LYS A 167 -9.34 22.65 11.02
CA LYS A 167 -10.79 22.84 11.16
C LYS A 167 -11.52 22.66 9.83
N ILE A 168 -10.95 23.13 8.73
CA ILE A 168 -11.52 22.94 7.39
C ILE A 168 -11.53 21.45 7.01
N MET A 169 -10.41 20.75 7.26
CA MET A 169 -10.32 19.30 7.05
C MET A 169 -11.37 18.54 7.86
N ASN A 170 -11.51 18.83 9.16
CA ASN A 170 -12.52 18.20 10.00
C ASN A 170 -13.96 18.45 9.52
N LYS A 171 -14.24 19.65 8.97
CA LYS A 171 -15.54 19.98 8.37
C LYS A 171 -15.79 19.19 7.08
N LYS A 172 -14.77 19.04 6.22
CA LYS A 172 -14.88 18.20 5.02
C LYS A 172 -15.09 16.73 5.39
N ASP A 173 -14.35 16.22 6.36
CA ASP A 173 -14.50 14.85 6.85
C ASP A 173 -15.92 14.58 7.37
N SER A 174 -16.53 15.53 8.09
CA SER A 174 -17.90 15.36 8.60
C SER A 174 -18.96 15.39 7.50
N ILE A 175 -18.79 16.24 6.47
CA ILE A 175 -19.69 16.28 5.31
C ILE A 175 -19.58 14.97 4.50
N ASN A 176 -18.36 14.57 4.17
CA ASN A 176 -18.07 13.34 3.43
C ASN A 176 -18.63 12.10 4.15
N LEU A 177 -18.50 12.08 5.48
CA LEU A 177 -19.03 11.00 6.31
C LEU A 177 -20.55 10.84 6.17
N VAL A 178 -21.32 11.93 6.12
CA VAL A 178 -22.79 11.84 5.97
C VAL A 178 -23.16 11.08 4.68
N THR A 179 -22.51 11.41 3.57
CA THR A 179 -22.78 10.76 2.28
C THR A 179 -22.32 9.30 2.28
N VAL A 180 -21.11 9.02 2.75
CA VAL A 180 -20.60 7.63 2.81
C VAL A 180 -21.42 6.76 3.75
N MET A 181 -21.88 7.30 4.88
CA MET A 181 -22.78 6.59 5.79
C MET A 181 -24.08 6.19 5.09
N LYS A 182 -24.68 7.09 4.31
CA LYS A 182 -25.90 6.79 3.56
C LYS A 182 -25.67 5.62 2.59
N ILE A 183 -24.57 5.64 1.84
CA ILE A 183 -24.21 4.55 0.91
C ILE A 183 -24.03 3.23 1.68
N LEU A 184 -23.24 3.24 2.76
CA LEU A 184 -22.97 2.03 3.53
C LEU A 184 -24.22 1.47 4.23
N ASP A 185 -25.08 2.34 4.76
CA ASP A 185 -26.30 1.93 5.45
C ASP A 185 -27.37 1.38 4.49
N GLU A 186 -27.47 1.92 3.27
CA GLU A 186 -28.47 1.48 2.27
C GLU A 186 -27.98 0.33 1.37
N LYS A 187 -26.69 0.30 1.03
CA LYS A 187 -26.13 -0.60 0.00
C LYS A 187 -25.06 -1.55 0.54
N GLY A 188 -24.60 -1.34 1.78
CA GLY A 188 -23.43 -2.03 2.31
C GLY A 188 -22.14 -1.57 1.65
N TRP A 189 -21.07 -2.34 1.83
CA TRP A 189 -19.78 -2.06 1.22
C TRP A 189 -19.76 -2.48 -0.25
N VAL A 190 -20.07 -1.54 -1.14
CA VAL A 190 -20.06 -1.76 -2.59
C VAL A 190 -18.64 -2.03 -3.10
N GLY A 191 -18.52 -3.05 -3.95
CA GLY A 191 -17.24 -3.50 -4.51
C GLY A 191 -16.71 -2.57 -5.60
N LYS A 192 -15.43 -2.75 -5.95
CA LYS A 192 -14.78 -2.00 -7.05
C LYS A 192 -15.40 -2.25 -8.42
N ASP A 193 -16.13 -3.35 -8.57
CA ASP A 193 -16.92 -3.72 -9.74
C ASP A 193 -18.21 -2.89 -9.89
N VAL A 194 -18.60 -2.15 -8.85
CA VAL A 194 -19.77 -1.25 -8.86
C VAL A 194 -19.37 0.21 -8.92
N VAL A 195 -18.32 0.61 -8.19
CA VAL A 195 -17.93 2.03 -8.02
C VAL A 195 -16.48 2.33 -8.45
N GLY A 196 -15.83 1.38 -9.13
CA GLY A 196 -14.43 1.47 -9.46
C GLY A 196 -13.50 1.32 -8.25
N THR A 197 -12.21 1.13 -8.54
CA THR A 197 -11.18 0.97 -7.49
C THR A 197 -11.07 2.22 -6.61
N GLN A 198 -11.14 3.42 -7.20
CA GLN A 198 -11.04 4.67 -6.44
C GLN A 198 -12.30 4.92 -5.60
N GLY A 199 -13.51 4.67 -6.12
CA GLY A 199 -14.73 4.81 -5.32
C GLY A 199 -14.76 3.86 -4.12
N ASN A 200 -14.32 2.61 -4.30
CA ASN A 200 -14.18 1.68 -3.18
C ASN A 200 -13.12 2.13 -2.15
N GLN A 201 -12.01 2.71 -2.62
CA GLN A 201 -11.00 3.32 -1.75
C GLN A 201 -11.56 4.50 -0.95
N THR A 202 -12.42 5.33 -1.56
CA THR A 202 -13.09 6.46 -0.89
C THR A 202 -13.89 6.01 0.32
N LEU A 203 -14.67 4.93 0.20
CA LEU A 203 -15.44 4.37 1.32
C LEU A 203 -14.52 4.08 2.52
N PHE A 204 -13.39 3.42 2.27
CA PHE A 204 -12.41 3.15 3.31
C PHE A 204 -11.82 4.44 3.90
N LEU A 205 -11.36 5.38 3.06
CA LEU A 205 -10.69 6.59 3.54
C LEU A 205 -11.59 7.43 4.45
N VAL A 206 -12.86 7.63 4.05
CA VAL A 206 -13.80 8.39 4.86
C VAL A 206 -14.05 7.71 6.21
N ILE A 207 -14.20 6.38 6.24
CA ILE A 207 -14.33 5.65 7.51
C ILE A 207 -13.02 5.70 8.32
N GLN A 208 -11.86 5.54 7.70
CA GLN A 208 -10.54 5.62 8.34
C GLN A 208 -10.32 6.97 9.03
N HIS A 209 -10.87 8.06 8.49
CA HIS A 209 -10.77 9.41 9.04
C HIS A 209 -11.89 9.76 10.03
N SER A 210 -12.93 8.95 10.13
CA SER A 210 -14.11 9.24 10.95
C SER A 210 -13.87 9.14 12.47
N PRO A 211 -14.75 9.74 13.30
CA PRO A 211 -14.79 9.50 14.75
C PRO A 211 -14.90 8.01 15.09
N LEU A 212 -14.34 7.60 16.23
CA LEU A 212 -14.23 6.18 16.64
C LEU A 212 -15.55 5.42 16.56
N LYS A 213 -16.66 6.04 16.99
CA LYS A 213 -17.99 5.42 16.95
C LYS A 213 -18.41 4.94 15.55
N TYR A 214 -18.00 5.65 14.50
CA TYR A 214 -18.32 5.27 13.11
C TYR A 214 -17.34 4.23 12.58
N GLN A 215 -16.06 4.31 12.96
CA GLN A 215 -15.09 3.24 12.68
C GLN A 215 -15.57 1.91 13.27
N GLN A 216 -16.01 1.92 14.53
CA GLN A 216 -16.58 0.75 15.20
C GLN A 216 -17.85 0.24 14.50
N LYS A 217 -18.76 1.15 14.12
CA LYS A 217 -20.00 0.79 13.39
C LYS A 217 -19.71 0.04 12.09
N TYR A 218 -18.77 0.52 11.27
CA TYR A 218 -18.55 -0.02 9.92
C TYR A 218 -17.42 -1.06 9.83
N LEU A 219 -16.58 -1.21 10.86
CA LEU A 219 -15.51 -2.21 10.84
C LEU A 219 -16.02 -3.66 10.63
N PRO A 220 -17.10 -4.14 11.29
CA PRO A 220 -17.66 -5.46 10.99
C PRO A 220 -18.11 -5.61 9.53
N MET A 221 -18.73 -4.57 8.96
CA MET A 221 -19.14 -4.57 7.55
C MET A 221 -17.94 -4.67 6.62
N MET A 222 -16.84 -3.97 6.91
CA MET A 222 -15.62 -4.04 6.12
C MET A 222 -14.97 -5.43 6.17
N ARG A 223 -14.99 -6.10 7.34
CA ARG A 223 -14.52 -7.50 7.46
C ARG A 223 -15.28 -8.43 6.54
N GLU A 224 -16.61 -8.32 6.51
CA GLU A 224 -17.44 -9.11 5.59
C GLU A 224 -17.20 -8.73 4.12
N ALA A 225 -16.96 -7.45 3.83
CA ALA A 225 -16.63 -6.99 2.49
C ALA A 225 -15.33 -7.59 1.97
N VAL A 226 -14.28 -7.67 2.81
CA VAL A 226 -13.01 -8.32 2.45
C VAL A 226 -13.22 -9.81 2.14
N LYS A 227 -14.00 -10.54 2.96
CA LYS A 227 -14.33 -11.95 2.71
C LYS A 227 -15.03 -12.15 1.36
N LYS A 228 -15.85 -11.19 0.95
CA LYS A 228 -16.57 -11.18 -0.34
C LYS A 228 -15.72 -10.65 -1.51
N GLY A 229 -14.51 -10.17 -1.26
CA GLY A 229 -13.66 -9.55 -2.30
C GLY A 229 -14.05 -8.11 -2.65
N ASN A 230 -14.96 -7.49 -1.90
CA ASN A 230 -15.47 -6.14 -2.13
C ASN A 230 -14.62 -5.06 -1.47
N ALA A 231 -13.65 -5.39 -0.62
CA ALA A 231 -12.76 -4.43 0.01
C ALA A 231 -11.32 -4.93 0.02
N ASN A 232 -10.35 -4.01 0.02
CA ASN A 232 -8.94 -4.34 0.09
C ASN A 232 -8.54 -4.78 1.52
N ILE A 233 -7.88 -5.95 1.63
CA ILE A 233 -7.46 -6.50 2.93
C ILE A 233 -6.43 -5.63 3.67
N SER A 234 -5.55 -4.93 2.95
CA SER A 234 -4.59 -4.00 3.55
C SER A 234 -5.30 -2.80 4.17
N ASN A 235 -6.36 -2.30 3.52
CA ASN A 235 -7.20 -1.23 4.08
C ASN A 235 -7.90 -1.68 5.37
N LEU A 236 -8.38 -2.93 5.42
CA LEU A 236 -8.95 -3.48 6.65
C LEU A 236 -7.92 -3.53 7.77
N ALA A 237 -6.70 -4.00 7.48
CA ALA A 237 -5.60 -4.02 8.46
C ALA A 237 -5.28 -2.62 9.04
N TYR A 238 -5.29 -1.58 8.20
CA TYR A 238 -5.13 -0.19 8.65
C TYR A 238 -6.26 0.28 9.58
N LEU A 239 -7.51 -0.12 9.29
CA LEU A 239 -8.66 0.25 10.12
C LEU A 239 -8.66 -0.52 11.45
N GLU A 240 -8.31 -1.80 11.43
CA GLU A 240 -8.22 -2.62 12.63
C GLU A 240 -7.20 -2.09 13.64
N ASP A 241 -5.98 -1.77 13.17
CA ASP A 241 -4.96 -1.19 14.03
C ASP A 241 -5.39 0.17 14.59
N ARG A 242 -6.04 1.01 13.76
CA ARG A 242 -6.53 2.32 14.19
C ARG A 242 -7.62 2.21 15.25
N VAL A 243 -8.58 1.31 15.07
CA VAL A 243 -9.64 1.07 16.06
C VAL A 243 -9.05 0.48 17.33
N ALA A 244 -8.13 -0.47 17.23
CA ALA A 244 -7.47 -1.07 18.39
C ALA A 244 -6.81 0.00 19.27
N LEU A 245 -5.96 0.86 18.71
CA LEU A 245 -5.27 1.90 19.50
C LEU A 245 -6.24 2.90 20.10
N ARG A 246 -7.29 3.30 19.35
CA ARG A 246 -8.30 4.24 19.86
C ARG A 246 -9.20 3.63 20.95
N GLU A 247 -9.26 2.31 21.05
CA GLU A 247 -9.90 1.57 22.15
C GLU A 247 -8.95 1.31 23.33
N GLY A 248 -7.70 1.78 23.23
CA GLY A 248 -6.66 1.49 24.22
C GLY A 248 -6.12 0.07 24.13
N ARG A 249 -6.17 -0.57 22.96
CA ARG A 249 -5.61 -1.90 22.70
C ARG A 249 -4.37 -1.79 21.82
N LYS A 250 -3.45 -2.74 21.92
CA LYS A 250 -2.29 -2.82 21.03
C LYS A 250 -2.73 -3.14 19.59
N GLN A 251 -2.00 -2.61 18.62
CA GLN A 251 -2.25 -2.85 17.21
C GLN A 251 -1.75 -4.24 16.76
N ILE A 252 -2.28 -4.74 15.64
CA ILE A 252 -2.06 -6.10 15.13
C ILE A 252 -0.93 -6.12 14.10
N TYR A 253 -0.93 -5.16 13.17
CA TYR A 253 -0.08 -5.17 11.98
C TYR A 253 1.05 -4.12 12.01
N GLY A 254 1.11 -3.26 13.04
CA GLY A 254 2.14 -2.24 13.16
C GLY A 254 1.98 -1.11 12.13
N SER A 255 0.75 -0.83 11.71
CA SER A 255 0.46 0.15 10.65
C SER A 255 0.30 1.59 11.13
N GLN A 256 0.21 1.82 12.44
CA GLN A 256 0.04 3.13 13.05
C GLN A 256 1.31 3.56 13.79
N SER A 257 1.59 4.85 13.73
CA SER A 257 2.70 5.50 14.43
C SER A 257 2.22 6.75 15.15
N ALA A 258 2.94 7.12 16.20
CA ALA A 258 2.69 8.31 16.99
C ALA A 258 3.98 9.11 17.16
N LYS A 259 3.83 10.39 17.50
CA LYS A 259 4.94 11.28 17.82
C LYS A 259 5.02 11.46 19.33
N ASN A 260 6.18 11.14 19.91
CA ASN A 260 6.44 11.40 21.31
C ASN A 260 6.52 12.91 21.53
N ARG A 261 5.63 13.47 22.35
CA ARG A 261 5.54 14.92 22.58
C ARG A 261 6.74 15.50 23.33
N LYS A 262 7.45 14.68 24.11
CA LYS A 262 8.64 15.11 24.88
C LYS A 262 9.88 15.12 24.00
N THR A 263 10.09 14.07 23.21
CA THR A 263 11.33 13.90 22.41
C THR A 263 11.19 14.35 20.96
N ASN A 264 9.96 14.65 20.50
CA ASN A 264 9.60 14.89 19.11
C ASN A 264 9.93 13.75 18.12
N LYS A 265 10.30 12.57 18.62
CA LYS A 265 10.58 11.39 17.78
C LYS A 265 9.31 10.65 17.43
N TRP A 266 9.24 10.16 16.19
CA TRP A 266 8.21 9.23 15.76
C TRP A 266 8.55 7.81 16.21
N TYR A 267 7.53 7.07 16.60
CA TYR A 267 7.64 5.66 16.98
C TYR A 267 6.42 4.89 16.47
N PHE A 268 6.56 3.58 16.27
CA PHE A 268 5.42 2.73 15.99
C PHE A 268 4.63 2.46 17.27
N SER A 269 3.32 2.62 17.23
CA SER A 269 2.46 2.42 18.40
C SER A 269 2.52 0.97 18.92
N PRO A 270 2.18 0.70 20.19
CA PRO A 270 2.28 -0.63 20.80
C PRO A 270 1.62 -1.76 20.00
N MET A 271 2.30 -2.90 19.85
CA MET A 271 1.86 -4.07 19.06
C MET A 271 1.62 -5.30 19.94
N ILE A 272 0.65 -6.15 19.58
CA ILE A 272 0.34 -7.38 20.32
C ILE A 272 1.50 -8.39 20.36
N ASP A 273 2.26 -8.49 19.28
CA ASP A 273 3.32 -9.49 19.09
C ASP A 273 4.31 -8.97 18.05
N PRO A 274 5.31 -8.18 18.44
CA PRO A 274 6.26 -7.59 17.50
C PRO A 274 7.19 -8.63 16.85
N ASP A 275 7.38 -9.81 17.46
CA ASP A 275 8.23 -10.87 16.92
C ASP A 275 7.64 -11.51 15.65
N ASN A 276 6.31 -11.65 15.56
CA ASN A 276 5.64 -12.21 14.37
C ASN A 276 4.87 -11.19 13.53
N VAL A 277 5.08 -9.89 13.75
CA VAL A 277 4.36 -8.84 13.01
C VAL A 277 4.53 -8.96 11.50
N ASP A 278 5.74 -9.27 11.02
CA ASP A 278 6.00 -9.40 9.58
C ASP A 278 5.28 -10.59 8.94
N LYS A 279 4.98 -11.65 9.70
CA LYS A 279 4.16 -12.77 9.22
C LYS A 279 2.73 -12.31 8.96
N ARG A 280 2.12 -11.63 9.94
CA ARG A 280 0.77 -11.06 9.80
C ARG A 280 0.69 -10.02 8.68
N ARG A 281 1.70 -9.14 8.58
CA ARG A 281 1.77 -8.13 7.52
C ARG A 281 1.87 -8.76 6.13
N ALA A 282 2.54 -9.91 5.98
CA ALA A 282 2.64 -10.62 4.71
C ALA A 282 1.28 -11.19 4.26
N GLU A 283 0.44 -11.66 5.19
CA GLU A 283 -0.91 -12.19 4.90
C GLU A 283 -1.84 -11.11 4.32
N VAL A 284 -1.66 -9.85 4.74
CA VAL A 284 -2.48 -8.71 4.31
C VAL A 284 -1.77 -7.79 3.30
N GLY A 285 -0.58 -8.17 2.81
CA GLY A 285 0.13 -7.44 1.76
C GLY A 285 0.78 -6.11 2.18
N LEU A 286 1.11 -5.91 3.46
CA LEU A 286 1.69 -4.66 3.99
C LEU A 286 3.23 -4.57 3.92
N GLY A 287 3.92 -5.60 3.43
CA GLY A 287 5.38 -5.68 3.45
C GLY A 287 5.95 -5.77 4.87
N THR A 288 7.27 -5.71 5.02
CA THR A 288 7.91 -5.81 6.35
C THR A 288 7.87 -4.49 7.12
N MET A 289 7.98 -4.55 8.45
CA MET A 289 8.15 -3.37 9.30
C MET A 289 9.41 -2.59 8.93
N LYS A 290 10.49 -3.27 8.55
CA LYS A 290 11.73 -2.61 8.10
C LYS A 290 11.50 -1.76 6.84
N GLU A 291 10.81 -2.30 5.84
CA GLU A 291 10.46 -1.56 4.62
C GLU A 291 9.51 -0.40 4.91
N TYR A 292 8.56 -0.59 5.83
CA TYR A 292 7.61 0.44 6.23
C TYR A 292 8.28 1.57 7.02
N ALA A 293 9.16 1.24 7.96
CA ALA A 293 9.97 2.16 8.74
C ALA A 293 10.83 3.08 7.87
N ALA A 294 11.50 2.50 6.85
CA ALA A 294 12.25 3.28 5.88
C ALA A 294 11.37 4.28 5.12
N LYS A 295 10.16 3.89 4.70
CA LYS A 295 9.21 4.79 4.02
C LYS A 295 8.68 5.90 4.94
N MET A 296 8.50 5.61 6.22
CA MET A 296 7.99 6.55 7.21
C MET A 296 9.08 7.41 7.85
N ASN A 297 10.36 7.13 7.56
CA ASN A 297 11.52 7.71 8.23
C ASN A 297 11.43 7.56 9.77
N ILE A 298 11.15 6.34 10.21
CA ILE A 298 11.08 5.94 11.63
C ILE A 298 12.20 4.93 11.88
N ASP A 299 12.94 5.11 12.97
CA ASP A 299 13.96 4.13 13.39
C ASP A 299 13.27 2.83 13.81
N TRP A 300 13.68 1.71 13.22
CA TRP A 300 13.12 0.40 13.54
C TRP A 300 14.20 -0.61 13.89
N ASN A 301 14.15 -1.08 15.14
CA ASN A 301 14.91 -2.21 15.66
C ASN A 301 14.02 -2.98 16.63
N LEU A 302 13.80 -4.28 16.36
CA LEU A 302 12.88 -5.11 17.13
C LEU A 302 13.27 -5.22 18.61
N GLU A 303 14.56 -5.41 18.90
CA GLU A 303 15.06 -5.54 20.27
C GLU A 303 14.93 -4.24 21.06
N ALA A 304 15.25 -3.10 20.42
CA ALA A 304 15.02 -1.78 21.02
C ALA A 304 13.53 -1.52 21.25
N TYR A 305 12.69 -1.81 20.26
CA TYR A 305 11.24 -1.66 20.35
C TYR A 305 10.65 -2.46 21.52
N LYS A 306 11.05 -3.73 21.69
CA LYS A 306 10.58 -4.58 22.79
C LYS A 306 11.00 -4.04 24.16
N LYS A 307 12.19 -3.44 24.27
CA LYS A 307 12.65 -2.78 25.51
C LYS A 307 11.87 -1.50 25.81
N GLU A 308 11.48 -0.76 24.78
CA GLU A 308 10.73 0.50 24.91
C GLU A 308 9.23 0.29 25.08
N LEU A 309 8.70 -0.88 24.68
CA LEU A 309 7.27 -1.18 24.63
C LEU A 309 6.49 -0.81 25.91
N PRO A 310 6.96 -1.11 27.14
CA PRO A 310 6.25 -0.71 28.35
C PRO A 310 6.08 0.81 28.52
N GLU A 311 7.05 1.61 28.03
CA GLU A 311 6.92 3.07 28.04
C GLU A 311 6.00 3.57 26.91
N LEU A 312 6.06 2.94 25.73
CA LEU A 312 5.16 3.27 24.63
C LEU A 312 3.69 3.00 24.98
N GLU A 313 3.41 1.94 25.74
CA GLU A 313 2.07 1.62 26.25
C GLU A 313 1.54 2.68 27.20
N LYS A 314 2.39 3.20 28.10
CA LYS A 314 2.05 4.32 28.98
C LYS A 314 1.78 5.60 28.20
N LEU A 315 2.58 5.90 27.18
CA LEU A 315 2.41 7.09 26.34
C LEU A 315 1.07 7.10 25.59
N GLU A 316 0.56 5.94 25.23
CA GLU A 316 -0.68 5.79 24.45
C GLU A 316 -1.91 5.39 25.28
N ASN A 317 -1.79 5.33 26.61
CA ASN A 317 -2.86 4.90 27.52
C ASN A 317 -3.48 3.54 27.12
N ILE A 318 -2.63 2.59 26.72
CA ILE A 318 -3.06 1.23 26.39
C ILE A 318 -3.48 0.52 27.69
N LYS A 319 -4.64 -0.14 27.66
CA LYS A 319 -5.13 -1.01 28.73
C LYS A 319 -4.34 -2.31 28.69
N GLU A 320 -3.82 -2.74 29.84
CA GLU A 320 -3.10 -4.01 30.01
C GLU A 320 -3.93 -5.23 29.63
#